data_AF-A4NZN3-F1
#
_entry.id   AF-A4NZN3-F1
#
_cell.length_a   1.000
_cell.length_b   1.000
_cell.length_c   1.000
_cell.angle_alpha   90.00
_cell.angle_beta   90.00
_cell.angle_gamma   90.00
#
_symmetry.space_group_name_H-M   'P 1'
#
loop_
_entity.id
_entity.type
_entity.pdbx_description
1 polymer ?
#
loop_
_entity_poly.entity_id
_entity_poly.type
_entity_poly.pdbx_seq_one_letter_code
_entity_poly.pdbx_strand_id
1 'polypeptide(L)'
;MGIINKLGNHLKLFGKQETPFIIEQEQQDIFIDTPLNIVMVVPFNSQTVQASKIALAGDGGEYVIKGTNDGSNEDILAIESGVNRKILKEMSPVSELFCYKVARLCGLPTPQYRILIDEEDNLYFGSSIDQGHSTKDEMELKKIFFNPTGDVIDLFFVQLWTIYAFDCFFFNIDRHLGNYLIIRSQNFNYTQLKPFDFGFSSFSFVGYPYSEPYISQTNCKTKRIMGIIDSQLKQNNQNYVKNRSDYIELAKNQLDKLLNIDNDKIKEVMYSIPDVWMTRDEKDKFIAWWNSEDKLKRINKIKKMELV
;
A
#
# COMPACT_ATOMS: atom_id res chain seq x y z
N MET A 1 46.65 5.40 -0.78
CA MET A 1 46.19 5.66 0.61
C MET A 1 44.68 5.55 0.61
N GLY A 2 44.17 4.48 1.21
CA GLY A 2 42.74 4.17 1.23
C GLY A 2 42.01 5.00 2.28
N ILE A 3 40.93 5.65 1.88
CA ILE A 3 39.91 6.12 2.82
C ILE A 3 38.87 5.01 2.91
N ILE A 4 39.06 4.12 3.88
CA ILE A 4 38.01 3.21 4.33
C ILE A 4 37.05 4.07 5.16
N ASN A 5 36.03 4.64 4.51
CA ASN A 5 34.88 5.14 5.25
C ASN A 5 34.17 3.93 5.86
N LYS A 6 34.34 3.72 7.16
CA LYS A 6 33.46 2.85 7.94
C LYS A 6 32.02 3.30 7.64
N LEU A 7 31.24 2.47 6.96
CA LEU A 7 29.77 2.62 6.95
C LEU A 7 29.33 2.59 8.42
N GLY A 8 28.92 3.75 8.94
CA GLY A 8 28.27 3.82 10.24
C GLY A 8 26.99 3.01 10.17
N ASN A 9 26.86 2.00 11.04
CA ASN A 9 25.60 1.27 11.16
C ASN A 9 24.62 2.13 11.99
N HIS A 10 23.96 3.09 11.32
CA HIS A 10 23.07 4.07 11.95
C HIS A 10 21.76 3.46 12.49
N LEU A 11 21.51 2.17 12.29
CA LEU A 11 20.42 1.44 12.97
C LEU A 11 20.54 1.48 14.50
N LYS A 12 21.73 1.79 15.06
CA LYS A 12 21.92 1.99 16.50
C LYS A 12 21.60 3.40 17.02
N LEU A 13 21.29 4.37 16.14
CA LEU A 13 21.06 5.78 16.53
C LEU A 13 19.61 6.12 16.85
N PHE A 14 18.66 5.18 16.70
CA PHE A 14 17.27 5.36 17.14
C PHE A 14 17.10 5.58 18.65
N GLY A 15 18.19 5.57 19.44
CA GLY A 15 18.15 5.74 20.89
C GLY A 15 18.30 7.17 21.40
N LYS A 16 18.88 8.13 20.65
CA LYS A 16 19.13 9.50 21.16
C LYS A 16 19.33 10.52 20.05
N GLN A 17 18.28 11.24 19.68
CA GLN A 17 18.42 12.58 19.10
C GLN A 17 17.26 13.46 19.60
N GLU A 18 17.59 14.51 20.34
CA GLU A 18 16.72 15.67 20.50
C GLU A 18 16.74 16.44 19.17
N THR A 19 15.57 16.63 18.55
CA THR A 19 15.42 17.31 17.26
C THR A 19 15.36 18.83 17.45
N PRO A 20 16.34 19.61 16.97
CA PRO A 20 16.14 21.04 16.77
C PRO A 20 15.40 21.22 15.44
N PHE A 21 14.46 22.16 15.38
CA PHE A 21 13.51 22.43 14.28
C PHE A 21 12.22 21.61 14.31
N ILE A 22 11.28 22.11 15.11
CA ILE A 22 9.85 21.83 14.95
C ILE A 22 9.38 22.70 13.77
N ILE A 23 9.34 22.13 12.57
CA ILE A 23 8.36 22.56 11.59
C ILE A 23 7.06 21.91 12.08
N GLU A 24 6.05 22.71 12.42
CA GLU A 24 4.73 22.16 12.76
C GLU A 24 4.27 21.28 11.60
N GLN A 25 4.21 19.96 11.85
CA GLN A 25 3.76 18.95 10.88
C GLN A 25 2.38 19.28 10.29
N GLU A 26 1.59 20.13 10.95
CA GLU A 26 0.26 20.55 10.52
C GLU A 26 0.22 21.20 9.13
N GLN A 27 1.25 21.94 8.68
CA GLN A 27 1.11 22.68 7.41
C GLN A 27 1.28 21.82 6.14
N GLN A 28 1.96 20.66 6.19
CA GLN A 28 2.16 19.84 4.99
C GLN A 28 0.96 18.95 4.65
N ASP A 29 0.17 18.55 5.63
CA ASP A 29 -0.99 17.67 5.42
C ASP A 29 -2.24 18.42 4.90
N ILE A 30 -2.35 19.74 5.12
CA ILE A 30 -3.51 20.55 4.68
C ILE A 30 -3.72 20.51 3.16
N PHE A 31 -2.65 20.48 2.37
CA PHE A 31 -2.76 20.63 0.90
C PHE A 31 -2.92 19.32 0.15
N ILE A 32 -2.59 18.17 0.75
CA ILE A 32 -2.73 16.86 0.07
C ILE A 32 -4.20 16.46 -0.06
N ASP A 33 -5.01 16.84 0.93
CA ASP A 33 -6.44 16.52 1.00
C ASP A 33 -7.33 17.61 0.37
N THR A 34 -6.75 18.76 0.02
CA THR A 34 -7.47 19.79 -0.74
C THR A 34 -7.61 19.32 -2.19
N PRO A 35 -8.84 19.16 -2.73
CA PRO A 35 -9.03 18.70 -4.10
C PRO A 35 -8.34 19.62 -5.11
N LEU A 36 -7.65 19.01 -6.07
CA LEU A 36 -6.97 19.71 -7.15
C LEU A 36 -7.74 19.55 -8.46
N ASN A 37 -7.93 20.66 -9.18
CA ASN A 37 -8.67 20.67 -10.43
C ASN A 37 -7.97 19.80 -11.49
N ILE A 38 -8.77 18.96 -12.14
CA ILE A 38 -8.39 18.23 -13.34
C ILE A 38 -8.34 19.22 -14.51
N VAL A 39 -7.24 19.21 -15.25
CA VAL A 39 -7.03 20.01 -16.45
C VAL A 39 -7.40 19.21 -17.71
N MET A 40 -7.09 17.92 -17.72
CA MET A 40 -7.34 17.04 -18.86
C MET A 40 -7.50 15.60 -18.40
N VAL A 41 -8.36 14.84 -19.07
CA VAL A 41 -8.52 13.40 -18.86
C VAL A 41 -8.30 12.67 -20.18
N VAL A 42 -7.52 11.59 -20.14
CA VAL A 42 -7.29 10.70 -21.28
C VAL A 42 -7.62 9.25 -20.93
N PRO A 43 -8.07 8.43 -21.90
CA PRO A 43 -8.24 6.99 -21.68
C PRO A 43 -6.93 6.32 -21.28
N PHE A 44 -7.01 5.39 -20.35
CA PHE A 44 -5.89 4.61 -19.87
C PHE A 44 -6.18 3.14 -20.05
N ASN A 45 -5.40 2.48 -20.91
CA ASN A 45 -5.47 1.04 -21.09
C ASN A 45 -4.73 0.38 -19.93
N SER A 46 -5.40 0.27 -18.79
CA SER A 46 -4.83 -0.29 -17.58
C SER A 46 -5.01 -1.81 -17.54
N GLN A 47 -4.16 -2.49 -16.77
CA GLN A 47 -4.41 -3.88 -16.35
C GLN A 47 -5.24 -3.93 -15.05
N THR A 48 -5.68 -2.78 -14.55
CA THR A 48 -6.33 -2.62 -13.24
C THR A 48 -7.83 -2.44 -13.46
N VAL A 49 -8.65 -3.36 -12.98
CA VAL A 49 -10.11 -3.37 -13.20
C VAL A 49 -10.78 -2.07 -12.77
N GLN A 50 -10.17 -1.33 -11.83
CA GLN A 50 -10.77 -0.17 -11.16
C GLN A 50 -10.30 1.19 -11.69
N ALA A 51 -9.42 1.24 -12.70
CA ALA A 51 -8.98 2.50 -13.29
C ALA A 51 -8.97 2.41 -14.82
N SER A 52 -9.61 3.36 -15.49
CA SER A 52 -9.68 3.41 -16.96
C SER A 52 -9.21 4.73 -17.55
N LYS A 53 -8.74 5.65 -16.70
CA LYS A 53 -8.43 7.03 -17.07
C LYS A 53 -7.15 7.52 -16.38
N ILE A 54 -6.46 8.44 -17.04
CA ILE A 54 -5.39 9.27 -16.46
C ILE A 54 -5.85 10.72 -16.51
N ALA A 55 -5.58 11.46 -15.44
CA ALA A 55 -5.79 12.90 -15.36
C ALA A 55 -4.47 13.66 -15.31
N LEU A 56 -4.38 14.77 -16.03
CA LEU A 56 -3.42 15.85 -15.78
C LEU A 56 -4.10 16.85 -14.83
N ALA A 57 -3.46 17.20 -13.73
CA ALA A 57 -4.01 18.12 -12.74
C ALA A 57 -3.33 19.50 -12.76
N GLY A 58 -3.90 20.47 -12.05
CA GLY A 58 -3.42 21.86 -12.03
C GLY A 58 -2.01 22.08 -11.47
N ASP A 59 -1.44 21.09 -10.79
CA ASP A 59 -0.05 21.09 -10.32
C ASP A 59 0.94 20.58 -11.37
N GLY A 60 0.46 20.22 -12.58
CA GLY A 60 1.25 19.61 -13.65
C GLY A 60 1.51 18.12 -13.47
N GLY A 61 0.95 17.49 -12.43
CA GLY A 61 1.10 16.05 -12.18
C GLY A 61 0.14 15.21 -13.03
N GLU A 62 0.62 14.02 -13.44
CA GLU A 62 -0.19 12.98 -14.06
C GLU A 62 -0.62 11.94 -13.01
N TYR A 63 -1.89 11.56 -13.04
CA TYR A 63 -2.49 10.70 -12.03
C TYR A 63 -3.35 9.62 -12.69
N VAL A 64 -3.17 8.36 -12.28
CA VAL A 64 -4.20 7.33 -12.52
C VAL A 64 -5.34 7.62 -11.57
N ILE A 65 -6.55 7.83 -12.12
CA ILE A 65 -7.71 8.23 -11.34
C ILE A 65 -8.68 7.07 -11.09
N LYS A 66 -9.28 7.07 -9.90
CA LYS A 66 -10.34 6.16 -9.48
C LYS A 66 -11.47 6.94 -8.83
N GLY A 67 -12.67 6.84 -9.40
CA GLY A 67 -13.92 7.39 -8.87
C GLY A 67 -14.87 6.28 -8.42
N THR A 68 -15.99 6.68 -7.83
CA THR A 68 -17.03 5.77 -7.32
C THR A 68 -17.75 4.99 -8.42
N ASN A 69 -17.70 5.49 -9.67
CA ASN A 69 -18.38 4.89 -10.82
C ASN A 69 -17.43 4.04 -11.70
N ASP A 70 -16.16 3.91 -11.34
CA ASP A 70 -15.18 3.19 -12.15
C ASP A 70 -15.29 1.66 -11.97
N GLY A 71 -14.91 0.95 -13.03
CA GLY A 71 -14.74 -0.51 -13.05
C GLY A 71 -15.89 -1.32 -13.66
N SER A 72 -15.50 -2.44 -14.29
CA SER A 72 -16.38 -3.38 -15.01
C SER A 72 -17.11 -4.32 -14.05
N ASN A 73 -18.44 -4.37 -14.14
CA ASN A 73 -19.26 -5.27 -13.32
C ASN A 73 -18.95 -6.76 -13.61
N GLU A 74 -18.63 -7.09 -14.87
CA GLU A 74 -18.32 -8.47 -15.27
C GLU A 74 -17.02 -8.96 -14.63
N ASP A 75 -15.98 -8.12 -14.65
CA ASP A 75 -14.69 -8.44 -14.03
C ASP A 75 -14.81 -8.58 -12.51
N ILE A 76 -15.64 -7.74 -11.87
CA ILE A 76 -15.89 -7.80 -10.43
C ILE A 76 -16.54 -9.14 -10.06
N LEU A 77 -17.58 -9.57 -10.78
CA LEU A 77 -18.26 -10.84 -10.50
C LEU A 77 -17.31 -12.04 -10.57
N ALA A 78 -16.37 -12.03 -11.53
CA ALA A 78 -15.35 -13.05 -11.62
C ALA A 78 -14.45 -13.09 -10.37
N ILE A 79 -14.05 -11.92 -9.86
CA ILE A 79 -13.22 -11.79 -8.66
C ILE A 79 -13.97 -12.24 -7.40
N GLU A 80 -15.24 -11.83 -7.24
CA GLU A 80 -16.08 -12.20 -6.09
C GLU A 80 -16.15 -13.72 -5.89
N SER A 81 -16.26 -14.47 -6.99
CA SER A 81 -16.29 -15.95 -6.95
C SER A 81 -15.03 -16.56 -6.34
N GLY A 82 -13.85 -15.96 -6.55
CA GLY A 82 -12.56 -16.46 -6.07
C GLY A 82 -12.26 -16.14 -4.60
N VAL A 83 -12.97 -15.16 -4.02
CA VAL A 83 -12.79 -14.72 -2.62
C VAL A 83 -14.04 -14.95 -1.76
N ASN A 84 -15.15 -15.39 -2.36
CA ASN A 84 -16.44 -15.62 -1.72
C ASN A 84 -16.90 -14.42 -0.87
N ARG A 85 -16.73 -13.22 -1.42
CA ARG A 85 -17.10 -11.95 -0.79
C ARG A 85 -17.59 -10.97 -1.82
N LYS A 86 -18.67 -10.27 -1.48
CA LYS A 86 -19.21 -9.19 -2.29
C LYS A 86 -18.28 -7.98 -2.27
N ILE A 87 -17.99 -7.43 -3.43
CA ILE A 87 -17.14 -6.28 -3.65
C ILE A 87 -18.01 -5.02 -3.82
N LEU A 88 -17.58 -3.94 -3.18
CA LEU A 88 -18.15 -2.59 -3.30
C LEU A 88 -17.19 -1.76 -4.13
N LYS A 89 -17.37 -1.74 -5.45
CA LYS A 89 -16.44 -1.05 -6.36
C LYS A 89 -16.43 0.46 -6.12
N GLU A 90 -17.57 1.00 -5.71
CA GLU A 90 -17.76 2.38 -5.34
C GLU A 90 -16.88 2.81 -4.15
N MET A 91 -16.45 1.85 -3.33
CA MET A 91 -15.54 2.09 -2.19
C MET A 91 -14.06 2.03 -2.58
N SER A 92 -13.72 1.81 -3.86
CA SER A 92 -12.34 1.80 -4.35
C SER A 92 -11.56 3.08 -3.98
N PRO A 93 -12.05 4.31 -4.25
CA PRO A 93 -11.32 5.53 -3.84
C PRO A 93 -11.15 5.67 -2.32
N VAL A 94 -12.12 5.20 -1.53
CA VAL A 94 -12.05 5.16 -0.06
C VAL A 94 -10.91 4.23 0.39
N SER A 95 -10.89 3.02 -0.18
CA SER A 95 -9.88 2.00 0.11
C SER A 95 -8.47 2.48 -0.25
N GLU A 96 -8.32 3.10 -1.42
CA GLU A 96 -7.06 3.71 -1.83
C GLU A 96 -6.57 4.78 -0.86
N LEU A 97 -7.37 5.83 -0.65
CA LEU A 97 -6.99 6.97 0.18
C LEU A 97 -6.62 6.53 1.59
N PHE A 98 -7.46 5.68 2.18
CA PHE A 98 -7.24 5.16 3.52
C PHE A 98 -5.97 4.32 3.62
N CYS A 99 -5.78 3.34 2.73
CA CYS A 99 -4.60 2.48 2.76
C CYS A 99 -3.31 3.27 2.50
N TYR A 100 -3.33 4.27 1.62
CA TYR A 100 -2.19 5.18 1.42
C TYR A 100 -1.84 5.96 2.69
N LYS A 101 -2.83 6.55 3.36
CA LYS A 101 -2.62 7.30 4.61
C LYS A 101 -2.09 6.41 5.72
N VAL A 102 -2.71 5.25 5.93
CA VAL A 102 -2.28 4.32 7.00
C VAL A 102 -0.91 3.70 6.69
N ALA A 103 -0.61 3.38 5.43
CA ALA A 103 0.73 2.92 5.04
C ALA A 103 1.80 3.94 5.44
N ARG A 104 1.58 5.23 5.15
CA ARG A 104 2.50 6.32 5.53
C ARG A 104 2.65 6.44 7.04
N LEU A 105 1.57 6.33 7.83
CA LEU A 105 1.64 6.32 9.29
C LEU A 105 2.47 5.14 9.83
N CYS A 106 2.47 4.01 9.14
CA CYS A 106 3.32 2.87 9.49
C CYS A 106 4.76 2.96 8.94
N GLY A 107 5.12 4.06 8.25
CA GLY A 107 6.42 4.26 7.64
C GLY A 107 6.65 3.46 6.36
N LEU A 108 5.59 2.96 5.71
CA LEU A 108 5.69 2.35 4.39
C LEU A 108 5.73 3.46 3.33
N PRO A 109 6.74 3.45 2.43
CA PRO A 109 6.82 4.45 1.38
C PRO A 109 5.78 4.14 0.30
N THR A 110 4.87 5.07 0.05
CA THR A 110 3.89 4.97 -1.06
C THR A 110 4.26 5.98 -2.16
N PRO A 111 3.73 5.84 -3.39
CA PRO A 111 3.73 6.95 -4.34
C PRO A 111 2.99 8.17 -3.79
N GLN A 112 3.15 9.31 -4.47
CA GLN A 112 2.33 10.48 -4.18
C GLN A 112 0.90 10.24 -4.64
N TYR A 113 -0.04 10.85 -3.93
CA TYR A 113 -1.46 10.85 -4.31
C TYR A 113 -2.05 12.25 -4.12
N ARG A 114 -3.21 12.47 -4.74
CA ARG A 114 -4.06 13.65 -4.57
C ARG A 114 -5.52 13.25 -4.60
N ILE A 115 -6.37 14.08 -4.00
CA ILE A 115 -7.79 14.12 -4.34
C ILE A 115 -7.93 15.07 -5.52
N LEU A 116 -8.60 14.65 -6.58
CA LEU A 116 -8.81 15.44 -7.79
C LEU A 116 -10.30 15.74 -7.96
N ILE A 117 -10.61 16.87 -8.60
CA ILE A 117 -11.99 17.31 -8.88
C ILE A 117 -12.13 17.70 -10.35
N ASP A 118 -13.21 17.25 -11.00
CA ASP A 118 -13.54 17.65 -12.38
C ASP A 118 -14.44 18.91 -12.43
N GLU A 119 -14.81 19.35 -13.64
CA GLU A 119 -15.68 20.52 -13.84
C GLU A 119 -17.13 20.32 -13.37
N GLU A 120 -17.53 19.07 -13.09
CA GLU A 120 -18.86 18.69 -12.59
C GLU A 120 -18.85 18.44 -11.06
N ASP A 121 -17.78 18.85 -10.37
CA ASP A 121 -17.54 18.63 -8.95
C ASP A 121 -17.43 17.14 -8.53
N ASN A 122 -17.19 16.23 -9.47
CA ASN A 122 -16.94 14.82 -9.13
C ASN A 122 -15.53 14.65 -8.57
N LEU A 123 -15.41 13.92 -7.46
CA LEU A 123 -14.13 13.65 -6.80
C LEU A 123 -13.53 12.31 -7.22
N TYR A 124 -12.22 12.31 -7.41
CA TYR A 124 -11.41 11.13 -7.73
C TYR A 124 -10.22 10.99 -6.79
N PHE A 125 -9.87 9.75 -6.44
CA PHE A 125 -8.55 9.45 -5.92
C PHE A 125 -7.56 9.40 -7.09
N GLY A 126 -6.49 10.17 -7.02
CA GLY A 126 -5.42 10.19 -8.02
C GLY A 126 -4.11 9.65 -7.46
N SER A 127 -3.62 8.54 -8.00
CA SER A 127 -2.26 8.02 -7.72
C SER A 127 -1.29 8.56 -8.76
N SER A 128 -0.23 9.23 -8.33
CA SER A 128 0.76 9.84 -9.22
C SER A 128 1.46 8.79 -10.09
N ILE A 129 1.68 9.14 -11.35
CA ILE A 129 2.44 8.34 -12.31
C ILE A 129 3.88 8.83 -12.31
N ASP A 130 4.78 8.04 -11.73
CA ASP A 130 6.21 8.30 -11.80
C ASP A 130 6.84 7.41 -12.90
N GLN A 131 6.73 7.86 -14.16
CA GLN A 131 7.25 7.13 -15.32
C GLN A 131 8.79 7.07 -15.35
N GLY A 132 9.49 7.92 -14.58
CA GLY A 132 10.95 7.99 -14.60
C GLY A 132 11.63 6.81 -13.88
N HIS A 133 10.89 6.08 -13.05
CA HIS A 133 11.48 5.10 -12.13
C HIS A 133 10.90 3.69 -12.20
N SER A 134 9.69 3.48 -12.73
CA SER A 134 9.04 2.17 -12.79
C SER A 134 9.11 1.51 -14.17
N THR A 135 9.63 0.27 -14.21
CA THR A 135 9.41 -0.63 -15.34
C THR A 135 8.02 -1.26 -15.25
N LYS A 136 7.36 -1.43 -16.40
CA LYS A 136 6.14 -2.24 -16.54
C LYS A 136 6.39 -3.53 -17.32
N ASP A 137 7.63 -3.79 -17.71
CA ASP A 137 8.01 -5.01 -18.42
C ASP A 137 7.95 -6.23 -17.48
N GLU A 138 7.16 -7.23 -17.84
CA GLU A 138 6.91 -8.40 -16.98
C GLU A 138 8.20 -9.20 -16.73
N MET A 139 9.07 -9.31 -17.73
CA MET A 139 10.33 -10.03 -17.61
C MET A 139 11.29 -9.30 -16.66
N GLU A 140 11.35 -7.98 -16.75
CA GLU A 140 12.13 -7.15 -15.84
C GLU A 140 11.60 -7.22 -14.40
N LEU A 141 10.28 -7.12 -14.21
CA LEU A 141 9.65 -7.29 -12.91
C LEU A 141 9.99 -8.67 -12.31
N LYS A 142 9.83 -9.75 -13.07
CA LYS A 142 10.21 -11.10 -12.61
C LYS A 142 11.69 -11.16 -12.24
N LYS A 143 12.58 -10.54 -13.02
CA LYS A 143 14.01 -10.50 -12.71
C LYS A 143 14.27 -9.80 -11.38
N ILE A 144 13.64 -8.65 -11.13
CA ILE A 144 13.80 -7.88 -9.89
C ILE A 144 13.32 -8.69 -8.67
N PHE A 145 12.15 -9.32 -8.76
CA PHE A 145 11.56 -10.02 -7.61
C PHE A 145 12.14 -11.41 -7.37
N PHE A 146 12.54 -12.13 -8.42
CA PHE A 146 13.04 -13.51 -8.29
C PHE A 146 14.57 -13.59 -8.17
N ASN A 147 15.26 -12.56 -8.65
CA ASN A 147 16.71 -12.44 -8.59
C ASN A 147 17.12 -11.00 -8.21
N PRO A 148 16.68 -10.49 -7.04
CA PRO A 148 17.07 -9.16 -6.61
C PRO A 148 18.59 -9.06 -6.45
N THR A 149 19.12 -7.89 -6.76
CA THR A 149 20.56 -7.58 -6.66
C THR A 149 20.73 -6.26 -5.94
N GLY A 150 21.80 -6.12 -5.16
CA GLY A 150 22.16 -4.86 -4.52
C GLY A 150 23.00 -5.08 -3.26
N ASP A 151 23.63 -4.01 -2.79
CA ASP A 151 24.56 -4.08 -1.66
C ASP A 151 23.81 -4.27 -0.32
N VAL A 152 22.56 -3.80 -0.25
CA VAL A 152 21.66 -3.91 0.91
C VAL A 152 20.36 -4.64 0.54
N ILE A 153 20.52 -5.79 -0.11
CA ILE A 153 19.41 -6.64 -0.59
C ILE A 153 18.44 -7.07 0.52
N ASP A 154 18.90 -7.21 1.76
CA ASP A 154 18.05 -7.62 2.87
C ASP A 154 16.94 -6.61 3.16
N LEU A 155 17.16 -5.32 2.88
CA LEU A 155 16.10 -4.30 2.95
C LEU A 155 14.99 -4.53 1.93
N PHE A 156 15.30 -5.09 0.76
CA PHE A 156 14.28 -5.47 -0.23
C PHE A 156 13.39 -6.59 0.33
N PHE A 157 13.99 -7.61 0.94
CA PHE A 157 13.24 -8.71 1.54
C PHE A 157 12.37 -8.27 2.72
N VAL A 158 12.92 -7.39 3.58
CA VAL A 158 12.15 -6.78 4.67
C VAL A 158 10.97 -5.99 4.11
N GLN A 159 11.17 -5.15 3.09
CA GLN A 159 10.05 -4.39 2.48
C GLN A 159 9.00 -5.31 1.88
N LEU A 160 9.40 -6.35 1.14
CA LEU A 160 8.48 -7.30 0.55
C LEU A 160 7.57 -7.95 1.61
N TRP A 161 8.15 -8.49 2.68
CA TRP A 161 7.37 -9.12 3.76
C TRP A 161 6.53 -8.12 4.55
N THR A 162 7.05 -6.90 4.76
CA THR A 162 6.35 -5.81 5.43
C THR A 162 5.10 -5.37 4.64
N ILE A 163 5.22 -5.24 3.32
CA ILE A 163 4.11 -4.94 2.42
C ILE A 163 3.10 -6.09 2.43
N TYR A 164 3.55 -7.35 2.37
CA TYR A 164 2.67 -8.51 2.45
C TYR A 164 1.88 -8.55 3.78
N ALA A 165 2.51 -8.25 4.91
CA ALA A 165 1.82 -8.16 6.20
C ALA A 165 0.75 -7.06 6.21
N PHE A 166 1.05 -5.90 5.62
CA PHE A 166 0.09 -4.80 5.46
C PHE A 166 -1.11 -5.22 4.59
N ASP A 167 -0.84 -5.85 3.45
CA ASP A 167 -1.87 -6.40 2.55
C ASP A 167 -2.72 -7.46 3.28
N CYS A 168 -2.14 -8.31 4.11
CA CYS A 168 -2.90 -9.28 4.92
C CYS A 168 -3.84 -8.58 5.92
N PHE A 169 -3.40 -7.50 6.57
CA PHE A 169 -4.25 -6.75 7.49
C PHE A 169 -5.44 -6.10 6.78
N PHE A 170 -5.20 -5.42 5.66
CA PHE A 170 -6.27 -4.81 4.87
C PHE A 170 -6.96 -5.78 3.92
N PHE A 171 -6.57 -7.06 3.91
CA PHE A 171 -7.08 -8.06 2.97
C PHE A 171 -7.06 -7.56 1.53
N ASN A 172 -5.91 -7.07 1.09
CA ASN A 172 -5.70 -6.75 -0.31
C ASN A 172 -5.59 -8.05 -1.09
N ILE A 173 -6.56 -8.34 -1.95
CA ILE A 173 -6.62 -9.60 -2.70
C ILE A 173 -5.87 -9.52 -4.03
N ASP A 174 -5.45 -8.32 -4.45
CA ASP A 174 -4.97 -8.06 -5.80
C ASP A 174 -3.51 -7.56 -5.89
N ARG A 175 -2.67 -7.85 -4.88
CA ARG A 175 -1.24 -7.53 -4.96
C ARG A 175 -0.55 -8.42 -5.99
N HIS A 176 -0.10 -7.80 -7.09
CA HIS A 176 0.77 -8.42 -8.09
C HIS A 176 2.02 -7.57 -8.38
N LEU A 177 2.96 -8.10 -9.18
CA LEU A 177 4.26 -7.43 -9.44
C LEU A 177 4.10 -6.02 -10.04
N GLY A 178 3.06 -5.83 -10.86
CA GLY A 178 2.71 -4.53 -11.43
C GLY A 178 2.23 -3.48 -10.41
N ASN A 179 1.89 -3.86 -9.18
CA ASN A 179 1.39 -2.94 -8.13
C ASN A 179 2.51 -2.48 -7.18
N TYR A 180 3.74 -2.41 -7.69
CA TYR A 180 4.89 -1.88 -6.97
C TYR A 180 5.56 -0.81 -7.82
N LEU A 181 5.67 0.41 -7.28
CA LEU A 181 6.54 1.41 -7.87
C LEU A 181 7.96 1.06 -7.41
N ILE A 182 8.78 0.71 -8.37
CA ILE A 182 10.16 0.29 -8.15
C ILE A 182 11.05 1.51 -8.29
N ILE A 183 11.93 1.76 -7.32
CA ILE A 183 12.92 2.84 -7.42
C ILE A 183 14.30 2.25 -7.23
N ARG A 184 15.13 2.34 -8.28
CA ARG A 184 16.54 1.93 -8.23
C ARG A 184 17.40 3.10 -7.75
N SER A 185 17.97 2.96 -6.56
CA SER A 185 18.96 3.88 -6.04
C SER A 185 20.34 3.51 -6.57
N GLN A 186 20.92 4.38 -7.41
CA GLN A 186 22.30 4.23 -7.87
C GLN A 186 23.29 4.51 -6.73
N ASN A 187 23.01 5.49 -5.87
CA ASN A 187 23.89 5.89 -4.78
C ASN A 187 24.09 4.79 -3.72
N PHE A 188 23.07 3.96 -3.50
CA PHE A 188 23.10 2.87 -2.52
C PHE A 188 23.04 1.48 -3.13
N ASN A 189 23.13 1.37 -4.47
CA ASN A 189 22.97 0.14 -5.24
C ASN A 189 21.82 -0.74 -4.68
N TYR A 190 20.62 -0.17 -4.62
CA TYR A 190 19.48 -0.73 -3.90
C TYR A 190 18.17 -0.55 -4.67
N THR A 191 17.24 -1.47 -4.51
CA THR A 191 15.89 -1.40 -5.09
C THR A 191 14.85 -1.21 -4.00
N GLN A 192 14.21 -0.03 -3.98
CA GLN A 192 13.08 0.26 -3.11
C GLN A 192 11.76 -0.21 -3.73
N LEU A 193 10.88 -0.75 -2.89
CA LEU A 193 9.52 -1.10 -3.23
C LEU A 193 8.54 -0.11 -2.59
N LYS A 194 7.66 0.46 -3.40
CA LYS A 194 6.53 1.28 -2.92
C LYS A 194 5.21 0.64 -3.35
N PRO A 195 4.38 0.11 -2.44
CA PRO A 195 3.10 -0.46 -2.82
C PRO A 195 2.15 0.65 -3.27
N PHE A 196 1.36 0.35 -4.30
CA PHE A 196 0.25 1.19 -4.76
C PHE A 196 -0.91 0.32 -5.21
N ASP A 197 -2.04 0.91 -5.59
CA ASP A 197 -3.23 0.18 -6.02
C ASP A 197 -3.79 -0.73 -4.91
N PHE A 198 -4.46 -0.10 -3.95
CA PHE A 198 -5.15 -0.74 -2.83
C PHE A 198 -6.66 -0.89 -3.07
N GLY A 199 -7.14 -0.61 -4.27
CA GLY A 199 -8.58 -0.53 -4.52
C GLY A 199 -9.34 -1.85 -4.32
N PHE A 200 -8.69 -3.02 -4.30
CA PHE A 200 -9.28 -4.30 -3.85
C PHE A 200 -8.81 -4.72 -2.46
N SER A 201 -8.90 -3.78 -1.51
CA SER A 201 -8.63 -4.01 -0.09
C SER A 201 -9.71 -3.35 0.78
N SER A 202 -9.65 -3.57 2.09
CA SER A 202 -10.35 -2.79 3.11
C SER A 202 -11.84 -2.60 2.81
N PHE A 203 -12.29 -1.35 2.69
CA PHE A 203 -13.67 -0.92 2.45
C PHE A 203 -14.29 -1.43 1.14
N SER A 204 -13.51 -1.99 0.22
CA SER A 204 -14.01 -2.54 -1.05
C SER A 204 -14.77 -3.85 -0.89
N PHE A 205 -15.04 -4.31 0.33
CA PHE A 205 -15.77 -5.54 0.61
C PHE A 205 -16.90 -5.30 1.60
N VAL A 206 -18.05 -5.91 1.35
CA VAL A 206 -19.20 -5.86 2.26
C VAL A 206 -18.82 -6.39 3.64
N GLY A 207 -19.16 -5.61 4.66
CA GLY A 207 -18.93 -5.97 6.05
C GLY A 207 -17.50 -5.72 6.54
N TYR A 208 -16.68 -4.98 5.78
CA TYR A 208 -15.44 -4.44 6.34
C TYR A 208 -15.77 -3.37 7.39
N PRO A 209 -15.09 -3.35 8.55
CA PRO A 209 -14.02 -4.27 8.95
C PRO A 209 -14.56 -5.61 9.49
N TYR A 210 -13.89 -6.71 9.14
CA TYR A 210 -14.34 -8.07 9.47
C TYR A 210 -13.30 -8.89 10.26
N SER A 211 -13.79 -9.89 11.00
CA SER A 211 -12.97 -10.92 11.65
C SER A 211 -12.39 -11.95 10.68
N GLU A 212 -13.02 -12.13 9.53
CA GLU A 212 -12.66 -13.03 8.41
C GLU A 212 -13.20 -12.42 7.11
N PRO A 213 -12.57 -12.64 5.95
CA PRO A 213 -11.56 -13.67 5.64
C PRO A 213 -10.11 -13.22 5.83
N TYR A 214 -9.21 -14.19 5.70
CA TYR A 214 -7.75 -14.02 5.65
C TYR A 214 -7.20 -14.43 4.27
N ILE A 215 -6.10 -13.83 3.81
CA ILE A 215 -5.53 -14.05 2.47
C ILE A 215 -5.23 -15.53 2.21
N SER A 216 -4.62 -16.22 3.17
CA SER A 216 -4.33 -17.66 3.21
C SER A 216 -5.54 -18.56 2.96
N GLN A 217 -6.75 -18.11 3.27
CA GLN A 217 -8.00 -18.85 3.07
C GLN A 217 -8.61 -18.67 1.67
N THR A 218 -7.99 -17.86 0.83
CA THR A 218 -8.47 -17.56 -0.53
C THR A 218 -7.54 -18.12 -1.60
N ASN A 219 -7.93 -17.99 -2.87
CA ASN A 219 -7.08 -18.21 -4.04
C ASN A 219 -6.72 -16.89 -4.74
N CYS A 220 -6.67 -15.79 -3.98
CA CYS A 220 -6.43 -14.46 -4.53
C CYS A 220 -5.02 -14.26 -5.12
N LYS A 221 -4.84 -13.19 -5.91
CA LYS A 221 -3.56 -12.91 -6.55
C LYS A 221 -2.45 -12.66 -5.53
N THR A 222 -2.75 -11.94 -4.44
CA THR A 222 -1.76 -11.65 -3.37
C THR A 222 -1.11 -12.92 -2.82
N LYS A 223 -1.92 -13.92 -2.42
CA LYS A 223 -1.43 -15.21 -1.92
C LYS A 223 -0.57 -15.92 -2.95
N ARG A 224 -1.07 -16.01 -4.20
CA ARG A 224 -0.40 -16.72 -5.29
C ARG A 224 0.94 -16.08 -5.62
N ILE A 225 0.99 -14.76 -5.78
CA ILE A 225 2.19 -14.03 -6.15
C ILE A 225 3.23 -14.07 -5.03
N MET A 226 2.84 -13.86 -3.77
CA MET A 226 3.76 -13.96 -2.65
C MET A 226 4.34 -15.38 -2.52
N GLY A 227 3.52 -16.42 -2.69
CA GLY A 227 3.98 -17.81 -2.69
C GLY A 227 4.98 -18.12 -3.80
N ILE A 228 4.77 -17.57 -5.01
CA ILE A 228 5.72 -17.70 -6.12
C ILE A 228 7.03 -16.97 -5.80
N ILE A 229 6.97 -15.72 -5.32
CA ILE A 229 8.17 -14.95 -4.98
C ILE A 229 8.98 -15.66 -3.89
N ASP A 230 8.34 -16.06 -2.78
CA ASP A 230 9.02 -16.75 -1.67
C ASP A 230 9.67 -18.06 -2.13
N SER A 231 8.98 -18.83 -2.98
CA SER A 231 9.53 -20.08 -3.54
C SER A 231 10.74 -19.83 -4.45
N GLN A 232 10.67 -18.82 -5.32
CA GLN A 232 11.77 -18.46 -6.22
C GLN A 232 12.98 -17.93 -5.44
N LEU A 233 12.76 -17.07 -4.46
CA LEU A 233 13.83 -16.55 -3.60
C LEU A 233 14.52 -17.66 -2.80
N LYS A 234 13.76 -18.65 -2.30
CA LYS A 234 14.33 -19.84 -1.64
C LYS A 234 15.24 -20.66 -2.56
N GLN A 235 14.91 -20.75 -3.85
CA GLN A 235 15.72 -21.47 -4.83
C GLN A 235 16.97 -20.69 -5.23
N ASN A 236 16.83 -19.38 -5.43
CA ASN A 236 17.85 -18.57 -6.08
C ASN A 236 18.79 -17.83 -5.10
N ASN A 237 18.42 -17.71 -3.82
CA ASN A 237 19.15 -16.87 -2.88
C ASN A 237 19.35 -17.53 -1.49
N GLN A 238 20.56 -18.02 -1.25
CA GLN A 238 20.93 -18.68 0.01
C GLN A 238 20.88 -17.74 1.23
N ASN A 239 21.20 -16.44 1.05
CA ASN A 239 21.09 -15.46 2.14
C ASN A 239 19.63 -15.23 2.53
N TYR A 240 18.73 -15.19 1.55
CA TYR A 240 17.29 -15.14 1.80
C TYR A 240 16.84 -16.33 2.63
N VAL A 241 17.19 -17.56 2.23
CA VAL A 241 16.83 -18.78 2.97
C VAL A 241 17.30 -18.70 4.43
N LYS A 242 18.55 -18.30 4.63
CA LYS A 242 19.18 -18.23 5.96
C LYS A 242 18.45 -17.25 6.89
N ASN A 243 18.02 -16.11 6.39
CA ASN A 243 17.49 -15.00 7.19
C ASN A 243 15.96 -14.83 7.04
N ARG A 244 15.26 -15.71 6.30
CA ARG A 244 13.82 -15.58 6.01
C ARG A 244 12.97 -15.40 7.25
N SER A 245 13.26 -16.15 8.32
CA SER A 245 12.54 -16.05 9.60
C SER A 245 12.61 -14.64 10.17
N ASP A 246 13.75 -13.97 10.04
CA ASP A 246 13.98 -12.63 10.57
C ASP A 246 13.19 -11.60 9.78
N TYR A 247 13.09 -11.75 8.45
CA TYR A 247 12.26 -10.87 7.61
C TYR A 247 10.78 -11.00 7.95
N ILE A 248 10.32 -12.22 8.21
CA ILE A 248 8.93 -12.47 8.65
C ILE A 248 8.68 -11.86 10.03
N GLU A 249 9.63 -11.99 10.96
CA GLU A 249 9.49 -11.42 12.29
C GLU A 249 9.46 -9.88 12.24
N LEU A 250 10.29 -9.26 11.40
CA LEU A 250 10.23 -7.82 11.14
C LEU A 250 8.87 -7.39 10.54
N ALA A 251 8.29 -8.21 9.66
CA ALA A 251 6.96 -7.95 9.12
C ALA A 251 5.84 -8.11 10.17
N LYS A 252 5.99 -9.01 11.15
CA LYS A 252 5.07 -9.09 12.29
C LYS A 252 5.18 -7.83 13.16
N ASN A 253 6.37 -7.29 13.37
CA ASN A 253 6.56 -6.02 14.10
C ASN A 253 5.92 -4.84 13.36
N GLN A 254 5.81 -4.90 12.03
CA GLN A 254 5.04 -3.90 11.27
C GLN A 254 3.56 -3.92 11.64
N LEU A 255 2.96 -5.10 11.88
CA LEU A 255 1.57 -5.17 12.33
C LEU A 255 1.39 -4.52 13.71
N ASP A 256 2.40 -4.57 14.57
CA ASP A 256 2.34 -3.86 15.86
C ASP A 256 2.35 -2.34 15.69
N LYS A 257 2.93 -1.81 14.60
CA LYS A 257 2.80 -0.37 14.30
C LYS A 257 1.36 0.05 14.05
N LEU A 258 0.52 -0.83 13.46
CA LEU A 258 -0.92 -0.56 13.29
C LEU A 258 -1.65 -0.45 14.65
N LEU A 259 -1.21 -1.22 15.65
CA LEU A 259 -1.75 -1.12 17.01
C LEU A 259 -1.38 0.21 17.67
N ASN A 260 -0.19 0.71 17.37
CA ASN A 260 0.38 1.91 17.97
C ASN A 260 0.00 3.21 17.25
N ILE A 261 -0.78 3.16 16.17
CA ILE A 261 -1.33 4.38 15.58
C ILE A 261 -2.34 4.95 16.57
N ASP A 262 -2.15 6.21 16.92
CA ASP A 262 -3.08 6.97 17.76
C ASP A 262 -4.50 6.94 17.15
N ASN A 263 -5.50 6.72 17.99
CA ASN A 263 -6.90 6.70 17.58
C ASN A 263 -7.33 8.05 17.00
N ASP A 264 -6.77 9.16 17.49
CA ASP A 264 -7.04 10.49 16.94
C ASP A 264 -6.47 10.63 15.52
N LYS A 265 -5.31 10.03 15.24
CA LYS A 265 -4.76 9.98 13.87
C LYS A 265 -5.61 9.16 12.92
N ILE A 266 -6.19 8.06 13.37
CA ILE A 266 -7.14 7.32 12.53
C ILE A 266 -8.44 8.08 12.33
N LYS A 267 -8.91 8.79 13.36
CA LYS A 267 -10.06 9.68 13.23
C LYS A 267 -9.77 10.77 12.17
N GLU A 268 -8.64 11.46 12.25
CA GLU A 268 -8.21 12.44 11.24
C GLU A 268 -8.20 11.82 9.82
N VAL A 269 -7.60 10.63 9.66
CA VAL A 269 -7.56 9.92 8.38
C VAL A 269 -8.98 9.63 7.86
N MET A 270 -9.87 9.10 8.70
CA MET A 270 -11.24 8.77 8.29
C MET A 270 -12.05 10.02 7.92
N TYR A 271 -11.88 11.11 8.67
CA TYR A 271 -12.59 12.36 8.38
C TYR A 271 -11.98 13.16 7.22
N SER A 272 -10.74 12.85 6.79
CA SER A 272 -10.17 13.37 5.54
C SER A 272 -10.76 12.74 4.27
N ILE A 273 -11.43 11.60 4.39
CA ILE A 273 -12.13 10.95 3.26
C ILE A 273 -13.35 11.81 2.92
N PRO A 274 -13.58 12.21 1.66
CA PRO A 274 -14.76 12.99 1.28
C PRO A 274 -16.10 12.35 1.69
N ASP A 275 -17.03 13.17 2.20
CA ASP A 275 -18.37 12.70 2.62
C ASP A 275 -19.19 12.13 1.44
N VAL A 276 -18.86 12.51 0.19
CA VAL A 276 -19.46 11.95 -1.04
C VAL A 276 -19.01 10.52 -1.34
N TRP A 277 -17.89 10.07 -0.77
CA TRP A 277 -17.41 8.69 -0.95
C TRP A 277 -17.78 7.78 0.22
N MET A 278 -17.81 8.31 1.45
CA MET A 278 -18.12 7.55 2.66
C MET A 278 -18.84 8.43 3.66
N THR A 279 -19.99 7.98 4.15
CA THR A 279 -20.81 8.76 5.09
C THR A 279 -20.15 8.86 6.47
N ARG A 280 -20.54 9.87 7.25
CA ARG A 280 -20.05 10.04 8.63
C ARG A 280 -20.36 8.85 9.53
N ASP A 281 -21.58 8.30 9.42
CA ASP A 281 -21.98 7.12 10.18
C ASP A 281 -21.11 5.90 9.87
N GLU A 282 -20.71 5.70 8.61
CA GLU A 282 -19.80 4.62 8.22
C GLU A 282 -18.39 4.86 8.78
N LYS A 283 -17.90 6.11 8.71
CA LYS A 283 -16.59 6.49 9.29
C LYS A 283 -16.56 6.22 10.78
N ASP A 284 -17.59 6.64 11.52
CA ASP A 284 -17.69 6.45 12.97
C ASP A 284 -17.77 4.96 13.36
N LYS A 285 -18.50 4.14 12.59
CA LYS A 285 -18.52 2.68 12.78
C LYS A 285 -17.12 2.07 12.63
N PHE A 286 -16.36 2.51 11.62
CA PHE A 286 -15.00 2.02 11.44
C PHE A 286 -14.07 2.47 12.57
N ILE A 287 -14.15 3.74 13.01
CA ILE A 287 -13.36 4.24 14.14
C ILE A 287 -13.66 3.45 15.41
N ALA A 288 -14.94 3.16 15.68
CA ALA A 288 -15.34 2.34 16.82
C ALA A 288 -14.73 0.93 16.75
N TRP A 289 -14.70 0.30 15.57
CA TRP A 289 -14.02 -0.98 15.38
C TRP A 289 -12.49 -0.88 15.56
N TRP A 290 -11.87 0.16 15.01
CA TRP A 290 -10.41 0.34 15.11
C TRP A 290 -9.94 0.45 16.57
N ASN A 291 -10.79 1.05 17.40
CA ASN A 291 -10.56 1.25 18.83
C ASN A 291 -10.94 0.02 19.67
N SER A 292 -11.51 -1.02 19.06
CA SER A 292 -11.92 -2.24 19.75
C SER A 292 -10.79 -3.28 19.80
N GLU A 293 -11.01 -4.34 20.59
CA GLU A 293 -10.11 -5.49 20.63
C GLU A 293 -10.06 -6.28 19.30
N ASP A 294 -11.00 -6.07 18.39
CA ASP A 294 -11.08 -6.85 17.15
C ASP A 294 -9.91 -6.56 16.20
N LYS A 295 -9.37 -5.33 16.23
CA LYS A 295 -8.10 -4.97 15.57
C LYS A 295 -6.95 -5.88 16.06
N LEU A 296 -6.83 -6.02 17.38
CA LEU A 296 -5.80 -6.88 18.00
C LEU A 296 -6.02 -8.35 17.68
N LYS A 297 -7.27 -8.84 17.74
CA LYS A 297 -7.61 -10.22 17.37
C LYS A 297 -7.21 -10.52 15.92
N ARG A 298 -7.51 -9.60 15.00
CA ARG A 298 -7.15 -9.73 13.57
C ARG A 298 -5.63 -9.81 13.38
N ILE A 299 -4.87 -8.89 14.00
CA ILE A 299 -3.40 -8.89 13.93
C ILE A 299 -2.81 -10.19 14.47
N ASN A 300 -3.27 -10.64 15.64
CA ASN A 300 -2.81 -11.88 16.25
C ASN A 300 -3.09 -13.11 15.37
N LYS A 301 -4.21 -13.12 14.65
CA LYS A 301 -4.51 -14.21 13.71
C LYS A 301 -3.60 -14.16 12.48
N ILE A 302 -3.37 -12.98 11.90
CA ILE A 302 -2.46 -12.81 10.74
C ILE A 302 -1.04 -13.28 11.08
N LYS A 303 -0.51 -12.87 12.24
CA LYS A 303 0.82 -13.29 12.71
C LYS A 303 0.98 -14.83 12.79
N LYS A 304 -0.11 -15.55 13.05
CA LYS A 304 -0.12 -17.02 13.19
C LYS A 304 -0.42 -17.76 11.88
N MET A 305 -1.26 -17.19 11.01
CA MET A 305 -1.76 -17.87 9.81
C MET A 305 -1.08 -17.44 8.51
N GLU A 306 -0.75 -16.16 8.38
CA GLU A 306 -0.25 -15.58 7.12
C GLU A 306 1.28 -15.46 7.10
N LEU A 307 1.88 -15.22 8.26
CA LEU A 307 3.30 -14.87 8.41
C LEU A 307 4.10 -16.05 8.98
N VAL A 308 4.24 -17.12 8.18
CA VAL A 308 4.91 -18.39 8.52
C VAL A 308 6.03 -18.79 7.54
#